data_AF-A0A8J7U2B3-F1
#
_entry.id   AF-A0A8J7U2B3-F1
#
_cell.length_a   1.000
_cell.length_b   1.000
_cell.length_c   1.000
_cell.angle_alpha   90.00
_cell.angle_beta   90.00
_cell.angle_gamma   90.00
#
_symmetry.space_group_name_H-M   'P 1'
#
loop_
_entity.id
_entity.type
_entity.pdbx_description
1 polymer ?
#
loop_
_entity_poly.entity_id
_entity_poly.type
_entity_poly.pdbx_seq_one_letter_code
_entity_poly.pdbx_strand_id
1 'polypeptide(L)'
;MTHLDRSSFRGTFFSRIFGAVLLLVLITTAGGWVSAAEKNVDPAGYLYAEVTMISGGNYRGAMRWGREEAFWGDHFNSRKEQLPFLKHMPEKRSPGKRSFACRFGDIEQIIVNGTEDAIVHMKSGSMFQVRGYANDVGSKLRIWDEEQGEIEMRWMEIAKIEFIPSETKKKAFHQKRLYGVVSTDQGDLEGYIQWDLEECLHTDELNGEVQGKDKDLKMGEISVIERKDPGVTITLKDGVTFDMYGTNDVNSENRGIMVENATFGRVRISWSRFKKVTFQDVNHTGPSFDTFEHQGKLNGTVTLKNGTTSTGNIVFNMDANEQWAFLNAGNKGMHYTIPLGLVKTLEPRDDRRCLVILHDGTKLTFSEGHDIDHRNLGLLIMTNDQANPEYVAWNDIKTVEFAK
;
A
#
# COMPACT_ATOMS: atom_id res chain seq x y z
N MET A 1 75.88 -59.36 56.56
CA MET A 1 75.45 -58.25 55.68
C MET A 1 74.17 -57.69 56.26
N THR A 2 74.00 -56.37 56.21
CA THR A 2 72.92 -55.52 56.79
C THR A 2 72.97 -55.26 58.31
N HIS A 3 73.46 -54.06 58.64
CA HIS A 3 73.37 -53.39 59.94
C HIS A 3 72.19 -52.39 59.91
N LEU A 4 71.55 -52.25 61.07
CA LEU A 4 70.40 -51.40 61.41
C LEU A 4 70.65 -49.89 61.25
N ASP A 5 69.58 -49.10 61.08
CA ASP A 5 69.21 -48.15 62.14
C ASP A 5 67.73 -47.71 62.10
N ARG A 6 67.20 -47.39 63.28
CA ARG A 6 65.85 -46.97 63.64
C ARG A 6 65.73 -45.44 63.63
N SER A 7 64.54 -44.91 63.36
CA SER A 7 63.89 -43.99 64.30
C SER A 7 62.44 -43.72 63.91
N SER A 8 61.61 -43.64 64.95
CA SER A 8 60.17 -43.42 64.95
C SER A 8 59.87 -41.98 65.38
N PHE A 9 58.83 -41.34 64.81
CA PHE A 9 57.98 -40.42 65.56
C PHE A 9 56.59 -40.30 64.93
N ARG A 10 55.55 -40.45 65.75
CA ARG A 10 54.12 -40.24 65.43
C ARG A 10 53.75 -38.78 65.70
N GLY A 11 52.78 -38.24 64.97
CA GLY A 11 52.10 -36.99 65.35
C GLY A 11 51.05 -36.52 64.34
N THR A 12 49.78 -36.80 64.64
CA THR A 12 48.57 -36.21 64.04
C THR A 12 48.30 -34.80 64.57
N PHE A 13 47.90 -33.83 63.72
CA PHE A 13 46.68 -33.00 63.83
C PHE A 13 46.72 -31.74 62.92
N PHE A 14 45.67 -31.61 62.10
CA PHE A 14 44.91 -30.42 61.69
C PHE A 14 45.56 -29.07 61.25
N SER A 15 45.04 -28.63 60.09
CA SER A 15 44.53 -27.28 59.79
C SER A 15 45.41 -26.31 58.98
N ARG A 16 44.73 -25.60 58.06
CA ARG A 16 45.12 -24.48 57.15
C ARG A 16 45.60 -24.94 55.77
N ILE A 17 44.73 -25.05 54.76
CA ILE A 17 43.99 -24.02 53.97
C ILE A 17 44.93 -23.11 53.15
N PHE A 18 44.59 -23.00 51.85
CA PHE A 18 45.19 -22.29 50.70
C PHE A 18 46.23 -23.09 49.92
N GLY A 19 46.06 -23.42 48.63
CA GLY A 19 44.99 -23.12 47.69
C GLY A 19 45.46 -23.47 46.28
N ALA A 20 44.86 -24.48 45.65
CA ALA A 20 44.91 -24.71 44.20
C ALA A 20 43.80 -25.70 43.84
N VAL A 21 42.55 -25.30 44.07
CA VAL A 21 41.42 -25.93 43.40
C VAL A 21 41.38 -25.34 42.00
N LEU A 22 41.69 -26.17 41.01
CA LEU A 22 41.37 -25.91 39.62
C LEU A 22 39.84 -25.90 39.50
N LEU A 23 39.24 -24.73 39.75
CA LEU A 23 37.82 -24.51 39.52
C LEU A 23 37.66 -24.45 38.00
N LEU A 24 37.20 -25.56 37.42
CA LEU A 24 36.68 -25.56 36.06
C LEU A 24 35.39 -24.72 36.09
N VAL A 25 35.51 -23.41 35.92
CA VAL A 25 34.38 -22.56 35.59
C VAL A 25 33.94 -22.99 34.21
N LEU A 26 32.94 -23.86 34.15
CA LEU A 26 32.04 -23.92 33.02
C LEU A 26 31.41 -22.53 32.91
N ILE A 27 32.06 -21.65 32.16
CA ILE A 27 31.40 -20.51 31.56
C ILE A 27 30.43 -21.15 30.58
N THR A 28 29.21 -21.42 31.05
CA THR A 28 28.06 -21.41 30.16
C THR A 28 28.10 -20.04 29.52
N THR A 29 28.67 -19.95 28.33
CA THR A 29 28.30 -18.89 27.41
C THR A 29 26.80 -19.10 27.23
N ALA A 30 26.01 -18.39 28.04
CA ALA A 30 24.69 -17.99 27.61
C ALA A 30 24.97 -17.35 26.25
N GLY A 31 24.71 -18.12 25.19
CA GLY A 31 24.54 -17.60 23.86
C GLY A 31 23.37 -16.66 24.00
N GLY A 32 23.66 -15.43 24.44
CA GLY A 32 22.79 -14.32 24.23
C GLY A 32 22.52 -14.36 22.75
N TRP A 33 21.27 -14.63 22.42
CA TRP A 33 20.70 -14.21 21.16
C TRP A 33 20.95 -12.70 21.14
N VAL A 34 22.10 -12.31 20.60
CA VAL A 34 22.26 -10.97 20.06
C VAL A 34 21.25 -10.98 18.95
N SER A 35 20.07 -10.40 19.22
CA SER A 35 19.12 -10.01 18.20
C SER A 35 19.97 -9.43 17.09
N ALA A 36 19.96 -10.10 15.92
CA ALA A 36 20.60 -9.56 14.75
C ALA A 36 20.04 -8.15 14.63
N ALA A 37 20.89 -7.14 14.83
CA ALA A 37 20.49 -5.74 14.81
C ALA A 37 19.54 -5.58 13.64
N GLU A 38 18.27 -5.29 13.93
CA GLU A 38 17.24 -5.14 12.89
C GLU A 38 17.83 -4.13 11.92
N LYS A 39 18.19 -4.61 10.72
CA LYS A 39 18.74 -3.75 9.69
C LYS A 39 17.75 -2.61 9.55
N ASN A 40 18.21 -1.37 9.75
CA ASN A 40 17.39 -0.18 9.63
C ASN A 40 16.64 -0.26 8.30
N VAL A 41 15.36 -0.59 8.36
CA VAL A 41 14.45 -0.55 7.23
C VAL A 41 14.38 0.92 6.82
N ASP A 42 14.54 1.19 5.53
CA ASP A 42 14.41 2.56 5.01
C ASP A 42 13.00 3.09 5.35
N PRO A 43 12.86 4.16 6.17
CA PRO A 43 11.55 4.64 6.55
C PRO A 43 10.86 5.46 5.46
N ALA A 44 11.53 5.73 4.33
CA ALA A 44 11.10 6.66 3.31
C ALA A 44 9.69 6.39 2.77
N GLY A 45 9.29 5.13 2.66
CA GLY A 45 7.99 4.72 2.14
C GLY A 45 6.81 4.89 3.09
N TYR A 46 7.05 5.09 4.40
CA TYR A 46 5.98 5.24 5.39
C TYR A 46 5.27 6.57 5.29
N LEU A 47 3.94 6.55 5.46
CA LEU A 47 3.17 7.77 5.71
C LEU A 47 3.75 8.48 6.93
N TYR A 48 4.00 9.77 6.77
CA TYR A 48 4.52 10.63 7.83
C TYR A 48 3.77 11.95 7.81
N ALA A 49 3.37 12.42 8.98
CA ALA A 49 2.57 13.63 9.06
C ALA A 49 2.89 14.43 10.32
N GLU A 50 2.52 15.69 10.27
CA GLU A 50 2.30 16.56 11.41
C GLU A 50 0.78 16.77 11.55
N VAL A 51 0.22 16.39 12.70
CA VAL A 51 -1.23 16.44 12.96
C VAL A 51 -1.53 17.48 14.02
N THR A 52 -2.26 18.52 13.63
CA THR A 52 -2.76 19.55 14.53
C THR A 52 -4.16 19.17 15.03
N MET A 53 -4.32 19.07 16.35
CA MET A 53 -5.61 18.83 17.00
C MET A 53 -6.39 20.13 17.18
N ILE A 54 -7.72 20.04 17.25
CA ILE A 54 -8.61 21.16 17.57
C ILE A 54 -8.29 21.75 18.96
N SER A 55 -7.83 20.93 19.90
CA SER A 55 -7.39 21.36 21.24
C SER A 55 -6.08 22.15 21.24
N GLY A 56 -5.39 22.24 20.10
CA GLY A 56 -4.10 22.92 19.94
C GLY A 56 -2.88 22.02 20.13
N GLY A 57 -3.05 20.74 20.44
CA GLY A 57 -1.95 19.76 20.45
C GLY A 57 -1.40 19.51 19.05
N ASN A 58 -0.11 19.23 18.96
CA ASN A 58 0.59 18.93 17.72
C ASN A 58 1.44 17.68 17.90
N TYR A 59 1.39 16.77 16.94
CA TYR A 59 2.02 15.47 16.99
C TYR A 59 2.64 15.15 15.64
N ARG A 60 3.84 14.57 15.66
CA ARG A 60 4.63 14.40 14.45
C ARG A 60 5.30 13.04 14.42
N GLY A 61 5.09 12.29 13.34
CA GLY A 61 5.53 10.90 13.32
C GLY A 61 5.06 10.12 12.11
N ALA A 62 5.49 8.85 12.07
CA ALA A 62 4.94 7.87 11.15
C ALA A 62 3.46 7.66 11.48
N MET A 63 2.64 7.39 10.46
CA MET A 63 1.20 7.33 10.60
C MET A 63 0.62 6.04 10.02
N ARG A 64 -0.44 5.53 10.64
CA ARG A 64 -1.33 4.52 10.07
C ARG A 64 -2.76 5.06 10.06
N TRP A 65 -3.39 5.00 8.90
CA TRP A 65 -4.78 5.35 8.71
C TRP A 65 -5.64 4.10 8.95
N GLY A 66 -6.63 4.19 9.84
CA GLY A 66 -7.47 3.05 10.21
C GLY A 66 -6.67 1.80 10.61
N ARG A 67 -6.88 0.73 9.83
CA ARG A 67 -6.13 -0.54 9.91
C ARG A 67 -5.33 -0.84 8.64
N GLU A 68 -5.55 -0.11 7.55
CA GLU A 68 -5.17 -0.57 6.21
C GLU A 68 -3.95 0.20 5.67
N GLU A 69 -3.95 1.53 5.78
CA GLU A 69 -2.98 2.37 5.08
C GLU A 69 -1.82 2.84 5.97
N ALA A 70 -0.59 2.60 5.53
CA ALA A 70 0.64 2.96 6.21
C ALA A 70 1.74 3.49 5.27
N PHE A 71 1.52 3.49 3.95
CA PHE A 71 2.51 3.85 2.93
C PHE A 71 2.03 4.93 1.97
N TRP A 72 2.96 5.69 1.39
CA TRP A 72 2.62 6.77 0.45
C TRP A 72 1.87 6.31 -0.80
N GLY A 73 2.05 5.05 -1.21
CA GLY A 73 1.35 4.43 -2.33
C GLY A 73 -0.10 4.03 -2.00
N ASP A 74 -0.48 4.04 -0.73
CA ASP A 74 -1.85 3.77 -0.29
C ASP A 74 -2.83 4.81 -0.81
N HIS A 75 -4.07 4.39 -0.96
CA HIS A 75 -5.10 5.21 -1.58
C HIS A 75 -5.95 5.87 -0.52
N PHE A 76 -6.10 7.19 -0.60
CA PHE A 76 -7.12 7.91 0.13
C PHE A 76 -8.40 7.94 -0.71
N ASN A 77 -9.50 7.45 -0.16
CA ASN A 77 -10.80 7.25 -0.79
C ASN A 77 -11.90 8.03 -0.06
N SER A 78 -12.71 8.74 -0.83
CA SER A 78 -13.85 9.48 -0.31
C SER A 78 -14.88 9.72 -1.41
N ARG A 79 -15.92 10.49 -1.11
CA ARG A 79 -16.89 10.96 -2.10
C ARG A 79 -16.53 12.36 -2.57
N LYS A 80 -16.59 12.60 -3.89
CA LYS A 80 -16.55 13.97 -4.44
C LYS A 80 -17.89 14.65 -4.22
N GLU A 81 -17.88 15.85 -3.66
CA GLU A 81 -19.07 16.69 -3.55
C GLU A 81 -19.35 17.50 -4.82
N GLN A 82 -18.32 17.79 -5.61
CA GLN A 82 -18.43 18.62 -6.81
C GLN A 82 -17.94 17.89 -8.06
N LEU A 83 -18.70 18.05 -9.15
CA LEU A 83 -18.37 17.54 -10.49
C LEU A 83 -18.51 18.68 -11.52
N PRO A 84 -17.58 19.64 -11.51
CA PRO A 84 -17.73 20.92 -12.21
C PRO A 84 -17.81 20.78 -13.74
N PHE A 85 -17.32 19.66 -14.29
CA PHE A 85 -17.23 19.44 -15.73
C PHE A 85 -18.52 18.85 -16.34
N LEU A 86 -19.44 18.31 -15.52
CA LEU A 86 -20.68 17.71 -16.02
C LEU A 86 -21.58 18.69 -16.77
N LYS A 87 -21.47 19.99 -16.47
CA LYS A 87 -22.23 21.05 -17.15
C LYS A 87 -21.91 21.16 -18.65
N HIS A 88 -20.78 20.62 -19.10
CA HIS A 88 -20.35 20.64 -20.49
C HIS A 88 -20.78 19.41 -21.29
N MET A 89 -21.45 18.44 -20.67
CA MET A 89 -21.93 17.24 -21.35
C MET A 89 -23.23 17.55 -22.11
N PRO A 90 -23.34 17.22 -23.41
CA PRO A 90 -24.51 17.55 -24.24
C PRO A 90 -25.78 16.77 -23.84
N GLU A 91 -25.64 15.52 -23.42
CA GLU A 91 -26.74 14.70 -22.91
C GLU A 91 -26.64 14.55 -21.40
N LYS A 92 -27.73 14.79 -20.66
CA LYS A 92 -27.76 14.57 -19.21
C LYS A 92 -27.81 13.07 -18.89
N ARG A 93 -26.66 12.39 -18.93
CA ARG A 93 -26.49 11.08 -18.29
C ARG A 93 -26.27 11.29 -16.79
N SER A 94 -26.86 10.43 -15.96
CA SER A 94 -26.57 10.44 -14.52
C SER A 94 -25.11 10.01 -14.32
N PRO A 95 -24.26 10.84 -13.69
CA PRO A 95 -22.86 10.46 -13.41
C PRO A 95 -22.75 9.36 -12.34
N GLY A 96 -23.87 8.97 -11.71
CA GLY A 96 -23.86 8.15 -10.51
C GLY A 96 -23.19 8.86 -9.33
N LYS A 97 -22.93 8.12 -8.24
CA LYS A 97 -22.04 8.60 -7.17
C LYS A 97 -20.60 8.51 -7.68
N ARG A 98 -19.85 9.61 -7.67
CA ARG A 98 -18.43 9.65 -8.02
C ARG A 98 -17.58 9.65 -6.74
N SER A 99 -16.58 8.77 -6.70
CA SER A 99 -15.58 8.76 -5.65
C SER A 99 -14.46 9.77 -5.96
N PHE A 100 -13.81 10.23 -4.90
CA PHE A 100 -12.48 10.81 -4.95
C PHE A 100 -11.52 9.70 -4.51
N ALA A 101 -10.48 9.45 -5.31
CA ALA A 101 -9.41 8.54 -4.92
C ALA A 101 -8.09 9.11 -5.46
N CYS A 102 -7.05 9.13 -4.62
CA CYS A 102 -5.68 9.48 -4.97
C CYS A 102 -4.70 8.68 -4.11
N ARG A 103 -3.41 8.70 -4.44
CA ARG A 103 -2.38 8.15 -3.55
C ARG A 103 -2.11 9.17 -2.45
N PHE A 104 -1.83 8.73 -1.22
CA PHE A 104 -1.44 9.63 -0.14
C PHE A 104 -0.20 10.47 -0.51
N GLY A 105 0.73 9.90 -1.28
CA GLY A 105 1.91 10.61 -1.79
C GLY A 105 1.59 11.78 -2.72
N ASP A 106 0.37 11.88 -3.26
CA ASP A 106 -0.08 13.03 -4.07
C ASP A 106 -0.70 14.16 -3.23
N ILE A 107 -0.96 13.91 -1.94
CA ILE A 107 -1.59 14.87 -1.02
C ILE A 107 -0.52 15.71 -0.33
N GLU A 108 -0.77 17.01 -0.21
CA GLU A 108 0.04 17.93 0.58
C GLU A 108 -0.51 18.04 2.00
N GLN A 109 -1.80 18.32 2.14
CA GLN A 109 -2.47 18.43 3.43
C GLN A 109 -3.96 18.11 3.36
N ILE A 110 -4.55 17.79 4.50
CA ILE A 110 -5.99 17.62 4.69
C ILE A 110 -6.46 18.55 5.79
N ILE A 111 -7.43 19.41 5.49
CA ILE A 111 -8.12 20.24 6.47
C ILE A 111 -9.42 19.56 6.86
N VAL A 112 -9.54 19.17 8.13
CA VAL A 112 -10.76 18.55 8.65
C VAL A 112 -11.74 19.65 9.04
N ASN A 113 -12.93 19.65 8.44
CA ASN A 113 -13.93 20.70 8.62
C ASN A 113 -15.33 20.17 8.99
N GLY A 114 -15.42 18.89 9.36
CA GLY A 114 -16.63 18.25 9.83
C GLY A 114 -16.36 16.82 10.30
N THR A 115 -17.39 16.17 10.86
CA THR A 115 -17.28 14.77 11.32
C THR A 115 -17.06 13.79 10.17
N GLU A 116 -17.49 14.16 8.96
CA GLU A 116 -17.35 13.35 7.75
C GLU A 116 -16.91 14.21 6.56
N ASP A 117 -16.41 15.42 6.79
CA ASP A 117 -16.10 16.38 5.73
C ASP A 117 -14.64 16.86 5.89
N ALA A 118 -13.95 17.03 4.75
CA ALA A 118 -12.62 17.62 4.69
C ALA A 118 -12.36 18.33 3.36
N ILE A 119 -11.27 19.11 3.34
CA ILE A 119 -10.67 19.66 2.12
C ILE A 119 -9.30 19.00 1.94
N VAL A 120 -9.13 18.29 0.83
CA VAL A 120 -7.85 17.71 0.43
C VAL A 120 -7.13 18.73 -0.45
N HIS A 121 -5.93 19.13 -0.04
CA HIS A 121 -5.02 19.92 -0.86
C HIS A 121 -3.99 18.98 -1.48
N MET A 122 -3.98 18.96 -2.81
CA MET A 122 -3.04 18.16 -3.59
C MET A 122 -1.71 18.92 -3.74
N LYS A 123 -0.60 18.20 -3.91
CA LYS A 123 0.69 18.81 -4.27
C LYS A 123 0.66 19.58 -5.59
N SER A 124 -0.31 19.29 -6.46
CA SER A 124 -0.60 20.06 -7.68
C SER A 124 -1.13 21.48 -7.42
N GLY A 125 -1.53 21.79 -6.18
CA GLY A 125 -2.24 23.01 -5.80
C GLY A 125 -3.76 22.93 -5.98
N SER A 126 -4.29 21.83 -6.55
CA SER A 126 -5.74 21.59 -6.63
C SER A 126 -6.34 21.27 -5.26
N MET A 127 -7.59 21.69 -5.05
CA MET A 127 -8.32 21.47 -3.79
C MET A 127 -9.63 20.75 -4.06
N PHE A 128 -9.95 19.76 -3.21
CA PHE A 128 -11.16 18.96 -3.32
C PHE A 128 -11.91 18.93 -2.00
N GLN A 129 -13.18 19.34 -2.03
CA GLN A 129 -14.11 19.08 -0.95
C GLN A 129 -14.56 17.62 -1.04
N VAL A 130 -14.33 16.89 0.06
CA VAL A 130 -14.61 15.46 0.14
C VAL A 130 -15.48 15.14 1.35
N ARG A 131 -16.25 14.06 1.21
CA ARG A 131 -17.12 13.54 2.27
C ARG A 131 -16.98 12.02 2.44
N GLY A 132 -17.31 11.49 3.62
CA GLY A 132 -17.31 10.06 3.94
C GLY A 132 -18.07 9.17 2.93
N TYR A 133 -17.45 8.05 2.55
CA TYR A 133 -18.03 6.95 1.73
C TYR A 133 -17.21 5.65 1.76
N ALA A 134 -15.90 5.71 2.06
CA ALA A 134 -14.96 4.59 1.87
C ALA A 134 -13.93 4.44 3.01
N ASN A 135 -14.40 4.59 4.26
CA ASN A 135 -13.61 4.42 5.48
C ASN A 135 -12.46 5.40 5.74
N ASP A 136 -11.97 6.21 4.78
CA ASP A 136 -10.87 7.13 5.13
C ASP A 136 -11.32 8.39 5.87
N VAL A 137 -12.26 9.13 5.29
CA VAL A 137 -12.85 10.30 5.95
C VAL A 137 -13.74 9.84 7.11
N GLY A 138 -13.44 10.31 8.32
CA GLY A 138 -14.12 9.93 9.55
C GLY A 138 -13.42 8.81 10.34
N SER A 139 -12.35 8.23 9.80
CA SER A 139 -11.62 7.15 10.48
C SER A 139 -10.73 7.62 11.63
N LYS A 140 -10.31 6.65 12.44
CA LYS A 140 -9.25 6.85 13.42
C LYS A 140 -7.90 6.85 12.74
N LEU A 141 -6.99 7.68 13.23
CA LEU A 141 -5.60 7.73 12.80
C LEU A 141 -4.72 7.35 13.99
N ARG A 142 -3.59 6.73 13.72
CA ARG A 142 -2.53 6.48 14.71
C ARG A 142 -1.26 7.14 14.24
N ILE A 143 -0.63 7.92 15.11
CA ILE A 143 0.68 8.51 14.88
C ILE A 143 1.67 7.96 15.91
N TRP A 144 2.86 7.59 15.48
CA TRP A 144 3.98 7.25 16.36
C TRP A 144 4.84 8.50 16.53
N ASP A 145 4.48 9.30 17.51
CA ASP A 145 5.22 10.50 17.88
C ASP A 145 6.54 10.13 18.58
N GLU A 146 7.63 10.81 18.22
CA GLU A 146 8.96 10.47 18.73
C GLU A 146 9.10 10.62 20.26
N GLU A 147 8.37 11.58 20.85
CA GLU A 147 8.46 11.90 22.27
C GLU A 147 7.39 11.18 23.09
N GLN A 148 6.19 11.04 22.51
CA GLN A 148 5.01 10.57 23.22
C GLN A 148 4.60 9.12 22.90
N GLY A 149 5.21 8.51 21.88
CA GLY A 149 4.89 7.16 21.44
C GLY A 149 3.63 7.11 20.56
N GLU A 150 2.91 5.98 20.60
CA GLU A 150 1.70 5.80 19.80
C GLU A 150 0.53 6.62 20.37
N ILE A 151 -0.10 7.40 19.50
CA ILE A 151 -1.25 8.24 19.83
C ILE A 151 -2.35 7.92 18.83
N GLU A 152 -3.48 7.44 19.35
CA GLU A 152 -4.72 7.30 18.59
C GLU A 152 -5.46 8.64 18.57
N MET A 153 -5.92 9.05 17.39
CA MET A 153 -6.61 10.29 17.13
C MET A 153 -7.96 10.00 16.48
N ARG A 154 -9.02 10.63 16.98
CA ARG A 154 -10.33 10.58 16.32
C ARG A 154 -10.42 11.68 15.28
N TRP A 155 -10.95 11.37 14.10
CA TRP A 155 -11.15 12.34 13.03
C TRP A 155 -11.70 13.70 13.49
N MET A 156 -12.76 13.66 14.30
CA MET A 156 -13.45 14.84 14.83
C MET A 156 -12.63 15.70 15.79
N GLU A 157 -11.44 15.26 16.20
CA GLU A 157 -10.53 15.99 17.07
C GLU A 157 -9.35 16.60 16.31
N ILE A 158 -9.20 16.24 15.04
CA ILE A 158 -8.14 16.72 14.15
C ILE A 158 -8.62 18.00 13.48
N ALA A 159 -7.76 19.01 13.41
CA ALA A 159 -7.98 20.23 12.64
C ALA A 159 -7.28 20.15 11.28
N LYS A 160 -6.05 19.64 11.24
CA LYS A 160 -5.21 19.59 10.05
C LYS A 160 -4.24 18.42 10.10
N ILE A 161 -4.00 17.82 8.94
CA ILE A 161 -2.97 16.81 8.69
C ILE A 161 -2.05 17.37 7.60
N GLU A 162 -0.78 17.58 7.91
CA GLU A 162 0.25 18.01 6.95
C GLU A 162 1.17 16.83 6.67
N PHE A 163 1.22 16.40 5.41
CA PHE A 163 2.10 15.30 5.00
C PHE A 163 3.51 15.81 4.76
N ILE A 164 4.50 15.10 5.30
CA ILE A 164 5.91 15.49 5.26
C ILE A 164 6.79 14.28 4.90
N PRO A 165 8.00 14.47 4.34
CA PRO A 165 8.96 13.39 4.18
C PRO A 165 9.32 12.74 5.53
N SER A 166 9.57 11.44 5.54
CA SER A 166 10.03 10.74 6.74
C SER A 166 11.39 11.29 7.20
N GLU A 167 11.56 11.50 8.50
CA GLU A 167 12.87 11.87 9.04
C GLU A 167 13.71 10.63 9.34
N THR A 168 14.92 10.56 8.78
CA THR A 168 15.81 9.40 8.90
C THR A 168 16.53 9.28 10.25
N LYS A 169 16.27 10.20 11.20
CA LYS A 169 17.23 10.47 12.28
C LYS A 169 16.90 9.90 13.65
N LYS A 170 15.67 9.46 13.96
CA LYS A 170 15.33 8.90 15.29
C LYS A 170 14.23 7.85 15.21
N LYS A 171 14.28 6.89 16.16
CA LYS A 171 13.41 5.70 16.35
C LYS A 171 12.44 5.46 15.19
N ALA A 172 12.96 4.91 14.10
CA ALA A 172 12.15 4.63 12.93
C ALA A 172 11.03 3.65 13.31
N PHE A 173 9.86 3.83 12.72
CA PHE A 173 8.85 2.78 12.69
C PHE A 173 9.48 1.56 11.96
N HIS A 174 9.92 0.56 12.73
CA HIS A 174 10.77 -0.55 12.25
C HIS A 174 10.00 -1.70 11.60
N GLN A 175 8.75 -1.45 11.22
CA GLN A 175 7.98 -2.50 10.57
C GLN A 175 8.50 -2.70 9.14
N LYS A 176 8.19 -3.84 8.52
CA LYS A 176 8.51 -4.11 7.11
C LYS A 176 7.22 -4.20 6.32
N ARG A 177 7.20 -3.56 5.15
CA ARG A 177 6.14 -3.74 4.16
C ARG A 177 6.23 -5.14 3.57
N LEU A 178 5.08 -5.78 3.35
CA LEU A 178 5.05 -7.05 2.66
C LEU A 178 5.44 -6.85 1.19
N TYR A 179 6.32 -7.72 0.69
CA TYR A 179 6.82 -7.69 -0.69
C TYR A 179 7.01 -9.12 -1.19
N GLY A 180 6.80 -9.33 -2.48
CA GLY A 180 7.07 -10.63 -3.08
C GLY A 180 6.41 -10.81 -4.44
N VAL A 181 6.30 -12.08 -4.83
CA VAL A 181 5.70 -12.49 -6.11
C VAL A 181 4.37 -13.18 -5.85
N VAL A 182 3.32 -12.68 -6.49
CA VAL A 182 1.98 -13.30 -6.52
C VAL A 182 1.76 -13.96 -7.87
N SER A 183 1.61 -15.28 -7.85
CA SER A 183 1.31 -16.09 -9.02
C SER A 183 -0.19 -16.25 -9.23
N THR A 184 -0.62 -16.09 -10.48
CA THR A 184 -2.02 -16.24 -10.89
C THR A 184 -2.18 -17.21 -12.07
N ASP A 185 -3.41 -17.41 -12.54
CA ASP A 185 -3.68 -18.06 -13.82
C ASP A 185 -3.42 -17.17 -15.06
N GLN A 186 -3.14 -15.89 -14.86
CA GLN A 186 -2.87 -14.91 -15.91
C GLN A 186 -1.41 -14.42 -15.95
N GLY A 187 -0.55 -14.92 -15.05
CA GLY A 187 0.86 -14.56 -14.95
C GLY A 187 1.28 -14.22 -13.52
N ASP A 188 2.56 -13.93 -13.36
CA ASP A 188 3.16 -13.53 -12.09
C ASP A 188 3.24 -12.01 -11.98
N LEU A 189 3.03 -11.50 -10.77
CA LEU A 189 3.12 -10.09 -10.45
C LEU A 189 4.05 -9.92 -9.25
N GLU A 190 5.04 -9.05 -9.38
CA GLU A 190 5.97 -8.71 -8.30
C GLU A 190 5.75 -7.29 -7.81
N GLY A 191 5.79 -7.09 -6.50
CA GLY A 191 5.59 -5.79 -5.90
C GLY A 191 5.31 -5.85 -4.40
N TYR A 192 4.88 -4.71 -3.86
CA TYR A 192 4.38 -4.64 -2.50
C TYR A 192 3.01 -5.28 -2.40
N ILE A 193 2.76 -5.96 -1.29
CA ILE A 193 1.57 -6.81 -1.12
C ILE A 193 0.70 -6.23 -0.02
N GLN A 194 -0.60 -6.17 -0.28
CA GLN A 194 -1.62 -6.06 0.77
C GLN A 194 -2.49 -7.30 0.67
N TRP A 195 -2.43 -8.13 1.70
CA TRP A 195 -3.24 -9.33 1.81
C TRP A 195 -4.64 -8.97 2.29
N ASP A 196 -5.65 -9.61 1.73
CA ASP A 196 -7.08 -9.39 2.01
C ASP A 196 -7.56 -7.92 2.04
N LEU A 197 -6.78 -7.01 1.43
CA LEU A 197 -6.92 -5.56 1.54
C LEU A 197 -6.72 -4.97 2.95
N GLU A 198 -6.26 -5.73 3.93
CA GLU A 198 -6.00 -5.25 5.29
C GLU A 198 -4.52 -5.35 5.70
N GLU A 199 -3.88 -6.50 5.49
CA GLU A 199 -2.53 -6.74 6.01
C GLU A 199 -1.45 -6.27 5.03
N CYS A 200 -0.68 -5.26 5.41
CA CYS A 200 0.42 -4.70 4.60
C CYS A 200 1.77 -4.72 5.31
N LEU A 201 1.80 -5.10 6.60
CA LEU A 201 2.99 -5.15 7.44
C LEU A 201 3.30 -6.57 7.91
N HIS A 202 4.58 -6.86 8.09
CA HIS A 202 5.04 -8.16 8.62
C HIS A 202 4.53 -8.48 10.05
N THR A 203 4.07 -7.47 10.78
CA THR A 203 3.51 -7.57 12.14
C THR A 203 2.00 -7.74 12.15
N ASP A 204 1.34 -7.55 11.02
CA ASP A 204 -0.08 -7.85 10.86
C ASP A 204 -0.29 -9.38 10.92
N GLU A 205 -1.52 -9.79 11.23
CA GLU A 205 -1.86 -11.17 11.56
C GLU A 205 -2.72 -11.79 10.47
N LEU A 206 -2.30 -12.97 9.99
CA LEU A 206 -3.14 -13.89 9.23
C LEU A 206 -3.88 -14.78 10.23
N ASN A 207 -5.21 -14.77 10.18
CA ASN A 207 -6.05 -15.56 11.08
C ASN A 207 -6.54 -16.81 10.36
N GLY A 208 -6.74 -17.90 11.08
CA GLY A 208 -7.32 -19.12 10.54
C GLY A 208 -7.40 -20.25 11.55
N GLU A 209 -7.70 -21.45 11.07
CA GLU A 209 -7.79 -22.65 11.88
C GLU A 209 -6.82 -23.73 11.40
N VAL A 210 -6.15 -24.40 12.35
CA VAL A 210 -5.31 -25.58 12.11
C VAL A 210 -5.80 -26.71 13.02
N GLN A 211 -6.21 -27.83 12.43
CA GLN A 211 -6.76 -28.99 13.17
C GLN A 211 -7.95 -28.62 14.08
N GLY A 212 -8.81 -27.70 13.63
CA GLY A 212 -10.00 -27.24 14.38
C GLY A 212 -9.68 -26.36 15.59
N LYS A 213 -8.52 -25.70 15.58
CA LYS A 213 -8.13 -24.70 16.59
C LYS A 213 -7.71 -23.41 15.91
N ASP A 214 -8.16 -22.29 16.46
CA ASP A 214 -7.76 -20.96 16.04
C ASP A 214 -6.24 -20.80 16.11
N LYS A 215 -5.71 -20.12 15.11
CA LYS A 215 -4.29 -19.94 14.88
C LYS A 215 -4.08 -18.58 14.20
N ASP A 216 -3.41 -17.70 14.92
CA ASP A 216 -2.97 -16.40 14.40
C ASP A 216 -1.47 -16.51 14.06
N LEU A 217 -1.08 -16.00 12.90
CA LEU A 217 0.30 -16.01 12.42
C LEU A 217 0.72 -14.60 12.03
N LYS A 218 1.90 -14.17 12.45
CA LYS A 218 2.45 -12.91 11.96
C LYS A 218 2.86 -13.08 10.50
N MET A 219 2.47 -12.15 9.64
CA MET A 219 2.79 -12.21 8.20
C MET A 219 4.31 -12.35 7.95
N GLY A 220 5.15 -11.77 8.82
CA GLY A 220 6.60 -11.86 8.77
C GLY A 220 7.21 -13.23 9.06
N GLU A 221 6.45 -14.17 9.61
CA GLU A 221 6.85 -15.56 9.85
C GLU A 221 6.60 -16.44 8.62
N ILE A 222 5.77 -15.97 7.69
CA ILE A 222 5.31 -16.72 6.52
C ILE A 222 6.27 -16.47 5.35
N SER A 223 6.65 -17.54 4.66
CA SER A 223 7.41 -17.48 3.40
C SER A 223 6.50 -17.65 2.18
N VAL A 224 5.48 -18.49 2.28
CA VAL A 224 4.58 -18.83 1.18
C VAL A 224 3.16 -19.04 1.70
N ILE A 225 2.19 -18.52 0.95
CA ILE A 225 0.77 -18.92 1.04
C ILE A 225 0.37 -19.46 -0.33
N GLU A 226 -0.10 -20.70 -0.39
CA GLU A 226 -0.56 -21.35 -1.61
C GLU A 226 -2.03 -21.73 -1.48
N ARG A 227 -2.85 -21.36 -2.47
CA ARG A 227 -4.30 -21.62 -2.45
C ARG A 227 -4.57 -23.12 -2.52
N LYS A 228 -5.35 -23.63 -1.57
CA LYS A 228 -5.78 -25.03 -1.49
C LYS A 228 -7.21 -25.09 -0.98
N ASP A 229 -8.17 -24.89 -1.87
CA ASP A 229 -9.59 -24.76 -1.53
C ASP A 229 -10.07 -25.94 -0.65
N PRO A 230 -10.82 -25.68 0.45
CA PRO A 230 -11.38 -24.38 0.85
C PRO A 230 -10.47 -23.49 1.72
N GLY A 231 -9.15 -23.71 1.71
CA GLY A 231 -8.17 -22.99 2.52
C GLY A 231 -6.88 -22.64 1.78
N VAL A 232 -5.78 -22.65 2.51
CA VAL A 232 -4.41 -22.46 2.00
C VAL A 232 -3.44 -23.46 2.62
N THR A 233 -2.35 -23.73 1.91
CA THR A 233 -1.14 -24.31 2.49
C THR A 233 -0.18 -23.18 2.82
N ILE A 234 0.22 -23.07 4.08
CA ILE A 234 1.20 -22.11 4.60
C ILE A 234 2.56 -22.78 4.68
N THR A 235 3.62 -22.10 4.24
CA THR A 235 5.01 -22.48 4.58
C THR A 235 5.67 -21.33 5.34
N LEU A 236 6.16 -21.61 6.54
CA LEU A 236 6.88 -20.66 7.38
C LEU A 236 8.33 -20.50 6.92
N LYS A 237 9.00 -19.44 7.39
CA LYS A 237 10.42 -19.16 7.06
C LYS A 237 11.39 -20.23 7.57
N ASP A 238 11.01 -21.00 8.58
CA ASP A 238 11.79 -22.15 9.07
C ASP A 238 11.56 -23.44 8.25
N GLY A 239 10.69 -23.38 7.23
CA GLY A 239 10.37 -24.50 6.35
C GLY A 239 9.22 -25.38 6.82
N VAL A 240 8.60 -25.09 7.97
CA VAL A 240 7.41 -25.83 8.42
C VAL A 240 6.22 -25.51 7.52
N THR A 241 5.52 -26.56 7.08
CA THR A 241 4.34 -26.45 6.20
C THR A 241 3.11 -27.08 6.85
N PHE A 242 1.95 -26.41 6.76
CA PHE A 242 0.66 -26.93 7.21
C PHE A 242 -0.49 -26.28 6.44
N ASP A 243 -1.66 -26.92 6.48
CA ASP A 243 -2.88 -26.34 5.91
C ASP A 243 -3.65 -25.52 6.95
N MET A 244 -4.25 -24.43 6.49
CA MET A 244 -5.04 -23.49 7.28
C MET A 244 -6.36 -23.17 6.58
N TYR A 245 -7.45 -23.04 7.34
CA TYR A 245 -8.82 -22.89 6.83
C TYR A 245 -9.64 -21.90 7.69
N GLY A 246 -10.91 -21.67 7.31
CA GLY A 246 -11.93 -21.11 8.21
C GLY A 246 -12.28 -19.64 7.97
N THR A 247 -11.30 -18.74 7.97
CA THR A 247 -11.49 -17.28 7.92
C THR A 247 -11.38 -16.73 6.49
N ASN A 248 -11.85 -15.49 6.30
CA ASN A 248 -11.69 -14.71 5.06
C ASN A 248 -10.23 -14.55 4.63
N ASP A 249 -9.29 -14.55 5.57
CA ASP A 249 -7.87 -14.42 5.27
C ASP A 249 -7.33 -15.61 4.47
N VAL A 250 -7.97 -16.78 4.56
CA VAL A 250 -7.47 -18.03 3.96
C VAL A 250 -8.48 -18.75 3.07
N ASN A 251 -9.65 -18.16 2.79
CA ASN A 251 -10.70 -18.81 2.02
C ASN A 251 -11.26 -17.92 0.90
N SER A 252 -12.34 -18.37 0.25
CA SER A 252 -12.97 -17.66 -0.88
C SER A 252 -13.63 -16.32 -0.55
N GLU A 253 -13.80 -15.99 0.73
CA GLU A 253 -14.30 -14.70 1.19
C GLU A 253 -13.20 -13.63 1.20
N ASN A 254 -11.95 -14.00 0.91
CA ASN A 254 -10.85 -13.06 0.73
C ASN A 254 -11.23 -11.97 -0.30
N ARG A 255 -11.17 -10.71 0.12
CA ARG A 255 -11.48 -9.48 -0.62
C ARG A 255 -10.48 -9.20 -1.73
N GLY A 256 -9.35 -9.88 -1.73
CA GLY A 256 -8.36 -9.92 -2.81
C GLY A 256 -6.95 -9.61 -2.33
N ILE A 257 -5.99 -9.98 -3.15
CA ILE A 257 -4.57 -9.72 -2.92
C ILE A 257 -4.17 -8.53 -3.77
N MET A 258 -3.78 -7.42 -3.14
CA MET A 258 -3.27 -6.26 -3.86
C MET A 258 -1.78 -6.42 -4.14
N VAL A 259 -1.35 -6.12 -5.35
CA VAL A 259 0.06 -5.93 -5.71
C VAL A 259 0.27 -4.51 -6.22
N GLU A 260 1.24 -3.80 -5.66
CA GLU A 260 1.63 -2.44 -6.06
C GLU A 260 3.06 -2.40 -6.61
N ASN A 261 3.25 -1.78 -7.77
CA ASN A 261 4.57 -1.43 -8.30
C ASN A 261 4.54 -0.19 -9.21
N ALA A 262 5.73 0.29 -9.58
CA ALA A 262 5.89 1.51 -10.37
C ALA A 262 5.43 1.39 -11.83
N THR A 263 5.29 0.17 -12.37
CA THR A 263 4.88 -0.02 -13.77
C THR A 263 3.42 0.31 -13.97
N PHE A 264 2.52 -0.22 -13.15
CA PHE A 264 1.08 -0.10 -13.36
C PHE A 264 0.31 0.50 -12.17
N GLY A 265 0.98 0.92 -11.10
CA GLY A 265 0.31 1.34 -9.88
C GLY A 265 -0.16 0.12 -9.09
N ARG A 266 -1.47 -0.14 -9.04
CA ARG A 266 -2.07 -1.21 -8.24
C ARG A 266 -2.86 -2.21 -9.07
N VAL A 267 -2.78 -3.49 -8.69
CA VAL A 267 -3.66 -4.55 -9.16
C VAL A 267 -4.21 -5.36 -8.00
N ARG A 268 -5.54 -5.41 -7.88
CA ARG A 268 -6.26 -6.30 -6.99
C ARG A 268 -6.59 -7.61 -7.69
N ILE A 269 -6.09 -8.70 -7.13
CA ILE A 269 -6.24 -10.06 -7.61
C ILE A 269 -7.37 -10.71 -6.83
N SER A 270 -8.45 -11.09 -7.51
CA SER A 270 -9.53 -11.86 -6.88
C SER A 270 -9.02 -13.24 -6.42
N TRP A 271 -9.60 -13.77 -5.34
CA TRP A 271 -9.26 -15.11 -4.83
C TRP A 271 -9.27 -16.20 -5.90
N SER A 272 -10.24 -16.15 -6.82
CA SER A 272 -10.40 -17.15 -7.89
C SER A 272 -9.21 -17.18 -8.88
N ARG A 273 -8.42 -16.11 -8.96
CA ARG A 273 -7.21 -16.01 -9.81
C ARG A 273 -5.92 -16.27 -9.06
N PHE A 274 -5.93 -16.03 -7.75
CA PHE A 274 -4.79 -16.26 -6.88
C PHE A 274 -4.41 -17.75 -6.85
N LYS A 275 -3.13 -18.05 -6.99
CA LYS A 275 -2.56 -19.40 -6.80
C LYS A 275 -1.61 -19.46 -5.63
N LYS A 276 -0.69 -18.51 -5.56
CA LYS A 276 0.42 -18.53 -4.61
C LYS A 276 0.98 -17.14 -4.41
N VAL A 277 1.41 -16.82 -3.19
CA VAL A 277 2.34 -15.73 -2.92
C VAL A 277 3.62 -16.32 -2.34
N THR A 278 4.76 -15.80 -2.79
CA THR A 278 6.07 -16.05 -2.20
C THR A 278 6.61 -14.72 -1.67
N PHE A 279 6.68 -14.59 -0.36
CA PHE A 279 7.19 -13.39 0.31
C PHE A 279 8.72 -13.32 0.23
N GLN A 280 9.23 -12.11 0.09
CA GLN A 280 10.66 -11.83 0.04
C GLN A 280 11.01 -10.76 1.07
N ASP A 281 12.15 -10.92 1.75
CA ASP A 281 12.66 -9.92 2.68
C ASP A 281 13.42 -8.82 1.91
N VAL A 282 12.80 -7.66 1.78
CA VAL A 282 13.40 -6.44 1.21
C VAL A 282 13.70 -5.40 2.30
N ASN A 283 14.71 -4.56 2.07
CA ASN A 283 15.11 -3.49 3.01
C ASN A 283 14.58 -2.10 2.61
N HIS A 284 13.64 -2.03 1.68
CA HIS A 284 12.98 -0.80 1.23
C HIS A 284 11.47 -0.88 1.50
N THR A 285 10.84 0.26 1.76
CA THR A 285 9.42 0.35 2.15
C THR A 285 8.52 0.90 1.07
N GLY A 286 9.08 1.43 -0.01
CA GLY A 286 8.27 2.07 -1.04
C GLY A 286 8.92 3.27 -1.67
N PRO A 287 8.21 3.87 -2.64
CA PRO A 287 8.44 5.26 -3.03
C PRO A 287 8.35 6.18 -1.81
N SER A 288 9.26 7.16 -1.71
CA SER A 288 9.20 8.20 -0.68
C SER A 288 8.19 9.30 -1.02
N PHE A 289 7.86 10.14 -0.04
CA PHE A 289 6.95 11.28 -0.25
C PHE A 289 7.31 12.12 -1.49
N ASP A 290 8.61 12.34 -1.74
CA ASP A 290 9.09 13.21 -2.82
C ASP A 290 9.11 12.52 -4.20
N THR A 291 8.90 11.19 -4.25
CA THR A 291 8.96 10.42 -5.51
C THR A 291 7.64 10.37 -6.29
N PHE A 292 6.54 10.86 -5.71
CA PHE A 292 5.23 10.91 -6.35
C PHE A 292 5.16 12.08 -7.34
N GLU A 293 5.85 11.89 -8.45
CA GLU A 293 5.78 12.71 -9.65
C GLU A 293 4.40 12.54 -10.33
N HIS A 294 4.04 13.42 -11.27
CA HIS A 294 2.73 13.51 -11.95
C HIS A 294 1.65 14.39 -11.28
N GLN A 295 2.05 15.57 -10.79
CA GLN A 295 1.16 16.57 -10.20
C GLN A 295 0.52 17.53 -11.26
N GLY A 296 0.61 17.20 -12.55
CA GLY A 296 0.22 18.10 -13.64
C GLY A 296 -1.22 17.90 -14.15
N LYS A 297 -1.68 18.84 -14.99
CA LYS A 297 -2.88 18.64 -15.79
C LYS A 297 -2.69 17.49 -16.76
N LEU A 298 -3.76 16.72 -16.97
CA LEU A 298 -3.80 15.72 -18.02
C LEU A 298 -3.83 16.45 -19.37
N ASN A 299 -2.88 16.17 -20.25
CA ASN A 299 -2.75 16.80 -21.56
C ASN A 299 -2.54 15.72 -22.62
N GLY A 300 -3.05 15.93 -23.82
CA GLY A 300 -2.86 14.97 -24.89
C GLY A 300 -3.58 15.32 -26.19
N THR A 301 -3.47 14.39 -27.12
CA THR A 301 -4.12 14.42 -28.43
C THR A 301 -5.18 13.33 -28.51
N VAL A 302 -6.41 13.73 -28.86
CA VAL A 302 -7.53 12.81 -29.11
C VAL A 302 -7.72 12.70 -30.61
N THR A 303 -7.75 11.47 -31.12
CA THR A 303 -8.10 11.18 -32.52
C THR A 303 -9.44 10.46 -32.55
N LEU A 304 -10.37 10.97 -33.36
CA LEU A 304 -11.69 10.38 -33.56
C LEU A 304 -11.68 9.31 -34.66
N LYS A 305 -12.72 8.49 -34.68
CA LYS A 305 -12.90 7.44 -35.71
C LYS A 305 -13.03 8.00 -37.14
N ASN A 306 -13.51 9.23 -37.28
CA ASN A 306 -13.57 9.94 -38.56
C ASN A 306 -12.22 10.57 -39.00
N GLY A 307 -11.17 10.47 -38.17
CA GLY A 307 -9.83 10.99 -38.45
C GLY A 307 -9.57 12.41 -37.92
N THR A 308 -10.58 13.11 -37.37
CA THR A 308 -10.38 14.42 -36.74
C THR A 308 -9.50 14.29 -35.50
N THR A 309 -8.64 15.28 -35.27
CA THR A 309 -7.71 15.33 -34.12
C THR A 309 -7.82 16.65 -33.36
N SER A 310 -7.82 16.58 -32.04
CA SER A 310 -7.81 17.74 -31.14
C SER A 310 -6.75 17.55 -30.05
N THR A 311 -6.06 18.63 -29.68
CA THR A 311 -4.98 18.61 -28.66
C THR A 311 -5.24 19.68 -27.61
N GLY A 312 -5.03 19.34 -26.33
CA GLY A 312 -5.25 20.26 -25.22
C GLY A 312 -5.24 19.55 -23.87
N ASN A 313 -5.66 20.26 -22.83
CA ASN A 313 -5.86 19.62 -21.53
C ASN A 313 -7.12 18.77 -21.57
N ILE A 314 -7.07 17.58 -20.99
CA ILE A 314 -8.13 16.59 -21.06
C ILE A 314 -8.81 16.49 -19.69
N VAL A 315 -10.15 16.51 -19.69
CA VAL A 315 -10.95 16.00 -18.59
C VAL A 315 -11.47 14.63 -18.99
N PHE A 316 -10.90 13.60 -18.39
CA PHE A 316 -11.27 12.21 -18.57
C PHE A 316 -12.50 11.86 -17.74
N ASN A 317 -13.47 11.16 -18.35
CA ASN A 317 -14.71 10.67 -17.72
C ASN A 317 -15.51 11.74 -16.94
N MET A 318 -15.37 13.00 -17.34
CA MET A 318 -15.94 14.20 -16.72
C MET A 318 -15.53 14.48 -15.26
N ASP A 319 -14.52 13.78 -14.72
CA ASP A 319 -14.16 13.90 -13.31
C ASP A 319 -12.66 13.86 -13.01
N ALA A 320 -11.80 13.49 -13.97
CA ALA A 320 -10.36 13.40 -13.80
C ALA A 320 -9.62 14.30 -14.82
N ASN A 321 -8.92 15.33 -14.34
CA ASN A 321 -8.19 16.29 -15.19
C ASN A 321 -6.72 16.45 -14.81
N GLU A 322 -6.20 15.60 -13.92
CA GLU A 322 -4.82 15.62 -13.45
C GLU A 322 -4.20 14.22 -13.57
N GLN A 323 -2.89 14.17 -13.74
CA GLN A 323 -2.16 12.94 -14.02
C GLN A 323 -2.15 11.96 -12.83
N TRP A 324 -2.29 12.43 -11.59
CA TRP A 324 -2.40 11.57 -10.40
C TRP A 324 -3.73 10.81 -10.34
N ALA A 325 -4.78 11.28 -11.04
CA ALA A 325 -6.08 10.63 -11.04
C ALA A 325 -5.99 9.25 -11.72
N PHE A 326 -6.92 8.36 -11.40
CA PHE A 326 -6.80 6.97 -11.82
C PHE A 326 -7.61 6.61 -13.06
N LEU A 327 -7.04 5.73 -13.87
CA LEU A 327 -7.74 4.83 -14.76
C LEU A 327 -8.09 3.54 -14.00
N ASN A 328 -9.38 3.23 -13.87
CA ASN A 328 -9.86 1.99 -13.26
C ASN A 328 -10.36 1.02 -14.32
N ALA A 329 -9.66 -0.09 -14.48
CA ALA A 329 -9.94 -1.07 -15.51
C ALA A 329 -9.58 -2.48 -15.04
N GLY A 330 -10.05 -3.52 -15.72
CA GLY A 330 -9.81 -4.88 -15.31
C GLY A 330 -10.05 -5.92 -16.40
N ASN A 331 -9.71 -7.16 -16.04
CA ASN A 331 -9.91 -8.32 -16.88
C ASN A 331 -10.06 -9.56 -16.00
N LYS A 332 -11.25 -10.18 -16.00
CA LYS A 332 -11.50 -11.50 -15.41
C LYS A 332 -11.04 -11.59 -13.96
N GLY A 333 -11.37 -10.63 -13.10
CA GLY A 333 -11.00 -10.65 -11.68
C GLY A 333 -9.60 -10.15 -11.34
N MET A 334 -8.88 -9.60 -12.32
CA MET A 334 -7.71 -8.73 -12.11
C MET A 334 -8.18 -7.28 -12.27
N HIS A 335 -8.16 -6.49 -11.21
CA HIS A 335 -8.65 -5.11 -11.20
C HIS A 335 -7.51 -4.12 -10.98
N TYR A 336 -7.26 -3.27 -11.95
CA TYR A 336 -6.16 -2.31 -11.97
C TYR A 336 -6.66 -0.91 -11.63
N THR A 337 -5.85 -0.20 -10.85
CA THR A 337 -5.97 1.23 -10.59
C THR A 337 -4.63 1.87 -10.98
N ILE A 338 -4.62 2.51 -12.15
CA ILE A 338 -3.40 3.02 -12.80
C ILE A 338 -3.45 4.55 -12.77
N PRO A 339 -2.45 5.26 -12.20
CA PRO A 339 -2.34 6.70 -12.37
C PRO A 339 -2.33 7.08 -13.85
N LEU A 340 -3.16 8.06 -14.25
CA LEU A 340 -3.29 8.49 -15.64
C LEU A 340 -1.97 9.02 -16.22
N GLY A 341 -1.08 9.55 -15.37
CA GLY A 341 0.28 9.96 -15.75
C GLY A 341 1.19 8.82 -16.19
N LEU A 342 0.85 7.56 -15.90
CA LEU A 342 1.56 6.39 -16.44
C LEU A 342 1.01 5.95 -17.80
N VAL A 343 -0.20 6.36 -18.16
CA VAL A 343 -0.88 5.94 -19.38
C VAL A 343 -0.39 6.79 -20.54
N LYS A 344 0.22 6.15 -21.53
CA LYS A 344 0.61 6.80 -22.78
C LYS A 344 -0.54 6.85 -23.77
N THR A 345 -1.22 5.73 -23.99
CA THR A 345 -2.33 5.68 -24.95
C THR A 345 -3.51 4.88 -24.45
N LEU A 346 -4.71 5.32 -24.84
CA LEU A 346 -5.96 4.56 -24.77
C LEU A 346 -6.47 4.31 -26.19
N GLU A 347 -6.73 3.06 -26.54
CA GLU A 347 -7.32 2.68 -27.82
C GLU A 347 -8.60 1.86 -27.58
N PRO A 348 -9.78 2.52 -27.49
CA PRO A 348 -11.06 1.82 -27.43
C PRO A 348 -11.22 0.91 -28.66
N ARG A 349 -11.43 -0.38 -28.43
CA ARG A 349 -11.61 -1.40 -29.49
C ARG A 349 -13.09 -1.62 -29.80
N ASP A 350 -13.90 -1.62 -28.76
CA ASP A 350 -15.36 -1.69 -28.80
C ASP A 350 -15.94 -1.15 -27.48
N ASP A 351 -17.24 -1.31 -27.27
CA ASP A 351 -17.98 -0.78 -26.12
C ASP A 351 -17.58 -1.40 -24.76
N ARG A 352 -16.67 -2.38 -24.74
CA ARG A 352 -16.20 -3.07 -23.53
C ARG A 352 -14.70 -3.25 -23.45
N ARG A 353 -13.97 -3.16 -24.56
CA ARG A 353 -12.53 -3.43 -24.62
C ARG A 353 -11.72 -2.20 -24.96
N CYS A 354 -10.63 -2.01 -24.22
CA CYS A 354 -9.65 -0.96 -24.46
C CYS A 354 -8.23 -1.53 -24.41
N LEU A 355 -7.40 -1.20 -25.39
CA LEU A 355 -5.96 -1.39 -25.28
C LEU A 355 -5.36 -0.16 -24.61
N VAL A 356 -4.63 -0.38 -23.53
CA VAL A 356 -3.90 0.63 -22.77
C VAL A 356 -2.43 0.39 -22.97
N ILE A 357 -1.68 1.42 -23.35
CA ILE A 357 -0.22 1.37 -23.44
C ILE A 357 0.33 2.36 -22.44
N LEU A 358 1.26 1.91 -21.60
CA LEU A 358 1.91 2.76 -20.60
C LEU A 358 3.16 3.43 -21.19
N HIS A 359 3.67 4.48 -20.53
CA HIS A 359 4.84 5.21 -21.01
C HIS A 359 6.11 4.37 -21.08
N ASP A 360 6.21 3.28 -20.31
CA ASP A 360 7.31 2.32 -20.36
C ASP A 360 7.18 1.29 -21.51
N GLY A 361 6.07 1.33 -22.27
CA GLY A 361 5.77 0.43 -23.38
C GLY A 361 4.94 -0.80 -23.00
N THR A 362 4.61 -1.00 -21.72
CA THR A 362 3.72 -2.07 -21.26
C THR A 362 2.36 -1.96 -21.94
N LYS A 363 1.83 -3.10 -22.41
CA LYS A 363 0.54 -3.18 -23.12
C LYS A 363 -0.45 -4.01 -22.32
N LEU A 364 -1.59 -3.42 -21.97
CA LEU A 364 -2.65 -4.05 -21.18
C LEU A 364 -3.96 -3.99 -21.96
N THR A 365 -4.63 -5.13 -22.13
CA THR A 365 -5.97 -5.15 -22.72
C THR A 365 -7.00 -5.39 -21.62
N PHE A 366 -7.90 -4.43 -21.45
CA PHE A 366 -8.97 -4.50 -20.47
C PHE A 366 -10.30 -4.79 -21.13
N SER A 367 -11.19 -5.45 -20.38
CA SER A 367 -12.55 -5.81 -20.81
C SER A 367 -13.61 -5.48 -19.76
N GLU A 368 -13.21 -4.90 -18.62
CA GLU A 368 -14.05 -4.55 -17.48
C GLU A 368 -13.60 -3.17 -16.96
N GLY A 369 -14.55 -2.34 -16.51
CA GLY A 369 -14.25 -1.04 -15.89
C GLY A 369 -15.10 0.09 -16.44
N HIS A 370 -15.59 0.96 -15.55
CA HIS A 370 -16.41 2.12 -15.92
C HIS A 370 -15.62 3.08 -16.84
N ASP A 371 -14.33 3.22 -16.60
CA ASP A 371 -13.48 4.15 -17.33
C ASP A 371 -13.17 3.68 -18.77
N ILE A 372 -13.50 2.44 -19.15
CA ILE A 372 -13.14 1.90 -20.47
C ILE A 372 -14.32 1.32 -21.25
N ASP A 373 -15.52 1.31 -20.68
CA ASP A 373 -16.73 0.78 -21.32
C ASP A 373 -17.77 1.88 -21.66
N HIS A 374 -18.91 1.47 -22.20
CA HIS A 374 -20.04 2.35 -22.57
C HIS A 374 -20.53 3.33 -21.48
N ARG A 375 -20.15 3.14 -20.21
CA ARG A 375 -20.48 4.04 -19.10
C ARG A 375 -19.53 5.24 -18.99
N ASN A 376 -18.36 5.18 -19.62
CA ASN A 376 -17.46 6.33 -19.70
C ASN A 376 -18.22 7.51 -20.34
N LEU A 377 -18.21 8.66 -19.66
CA LEU A 377 -18.97 9.84 -20.06
C LEU A 377 -18.33 10.63 -21.21
N GLY A 378 -17.18 10.20 -21.70
CA GLY A 378 -16.41 10.85 -22.75
C GLY A 378 -15.31 11.75 -22.19
N LEU A 379 -14.80 12.63 -23.06
CA LEU A 379 -13.71 13.56 -22.77
C LEU A 379 -14.15 15.00 -22.97
N LEU A 380 -13.63 15.92 -22.16
CA LEU A 380 -13.55 17.33 -22.52
C LEU A 380 -12.12 17.64 -22.95
N ILE A 381 -11.97 18.35 -24.06
CA ILE A 381 -10.69 18.86 -24.53
C ILE A 381 -10.72 20.37 -24.36
N MET A 382 -10.00 20.84 -23.34
CA MET A 382 -9.78 22.26 -23.10
C MET A 382 -8.72 22.75 -24.07
N THR A 383 -9.18 23.34 -25.17
CA THR A 383 -8.32 24.03 -26.14
C THR A 383 -7.97 25.44 -25.63
N ASN A 384 -7.52 26.35 -26.50
CA ASN A 384 -7.14 27.72 -26.11
C ASN A 384 -8.26 28.51 -25.38
N ASP A 385 -9.53 28.10 -25.50
CA ASP A 385 -10.66 28.65 -24.76
C ASP A 385 -11.14 27.67 -23.68
N GLN A 386 -10.82 27.95 -22.41
CA GLN A 386 -11.26 27.14 -21.28
C GLN A 386 -12.76 27.26 -20.99
N ALA A 387 -13.46 28.27 -21.51
CA ALA A 387 -14.88 28.46 -21.27
C ALA A 387 -15.76 27.53 -22.11
N ASN A 388 -15.27 27.14 -23.30
CA ASN A 388 -16.00 26.32 -24.27
C ASN A 388 -15.19 25.08 -24.67
N PRO A 389 -15.06 24.09 -23.78
CA PRO A 389 -14.36 22.86 -24.12
C PRO A 389 -15.07 22.07 -25.21
N GLU A 390 -14.28 21.38 -26.03
CA GLU A 390 -14.80 20.41 -26.99
C GLU A 390 -15.19 19.12 -26.24
N TYR A 391 -16.46 18.72 -26.36
CA TYR A 391 -16.92 17.43 -25.87
C TYR A 391 -16.72 16.34 -26.93
N VAL A 392 -16.15 15.21 -26.52
CA VAL A 392 -16.01 14.02 -27.35
C VAL A 392 -16.63 12.83 -26.64
N ALA A 393 -17.60 12.17 -27.28
CA ALA A 393 -18.19 10.95 -26.75
C ALA A 393 -17.20 9.78 -26.80
N TRP A 394 -17.20 8.93 -25.77
CA TRP A 394 -16.29 7.78 -25.68
C TRP A 394 -16.32 6.89 -26.93
N ASN A 395 -17.52 6.64 -27.46
CA ASN A 395 -17.73 5.77 -28.62
C ASN A 395 -17.21 6.37 -29.94
N ASP A 396 -16.89 7.66 -30.00
CA ASP A 396 -16.36 8.32 -31.20
C ASP A 396 -14.82 8.34 -31.22
N ILE A 397 -14.20 8.01 -30.09
CA ILE A 397 -12.75 8.01 -29.92
C ILE A 397 -12.15 6.81 -30.64
N LYS A 398 -11.09 7.07 -31.41
CA LYS A 398 -10.20 6.04 -31.95
C LYS A 398 -9.00 5.84 -31.05
N THR A 399 -8.33 6.93 -30.67
CA THR A 399 -7.17 6.92 -29.76
C THR A 399 -7.12 8.19 -28.91
N VAL A 400 -6.62 8.04 -27.69
CA VAL A 400 -6.14 9.14 -26.85
C VAL A 400 -4.65 8.92 -26.63
N GLU A 401 -3.82 9.91 -26.92
CA GLU A 401 -2.39 9.89 -26.62
C GLU A 401 -2.09 10.98 -25.59
N PHE A 402 -1.68 10.58 -24.39
CA PHE A 402 -1.34 11.49 -23.31
C PHE A 402 0.13 11.90 -23.40
N ALA A 403 0.38 13.18 -23.09
CA ALA A 403 1.72 13.69 -22.88
C ALA A 403 2.26 13.20 -21.52
N LYS A 404 3.59 12.99 -21.47
CA LYS A 404 4.29 12.57 -20.26
C LYS A 404 4.27 13.68 -19.20
#